data_AF-A0A4R8R5F8-F1
#
_entry.id   AF-A0A4R8R5F8-F1
#
_cell.length_a   1.000
_cell.length_b   1.000
_cell.length_c   1.000
_cell.angle_alpha   90.00
_cell.angle_beta   90.00
_cell.angle_gamma   90.00
#
_symmetry.space_group_name_H-M   'P 1'
#
loop_
_entity.id
_entity.type
_entity.pdbx_description
1 polymer ?
#
loop_
_entity_poly.entity_id
_entity_poly.type
_entity_poly.pdbx_seq_one_letter_code
_entity_poly.pdbx_strand_id
1 'polypeptide(L)'
;MGATLVQLTQRGPSFSPESLYVTALQHISAARESRTVQNIEAMTLLVVFHLRSTSSHGLWYMIGLAMRTSVDLGLHRAAHERGLPEAVVQRRRRLFWSVYSLERTIAISLGRPLSIANSQIDVELPHTAIDSNPSAAVTKGNDIALAVVLFKLRRIESQIHQSIYRMDKPLDALRSKVDRLYQQLREWRLELSHLMPTTHPDINYALLLYNRALRLLVQPFLPILQPSDPYYNLCMRAAGDTCQSHKRLHQTLDYGHSFISVQTVFVSGVTLLYGLWTQGHNLWSVALSNDIRACSLVLFVMGERAPWVRKYRDAFEVLVSAAMEKLQDGESGLAEMASARVRAERRPERGGRRDGQAASGGCAGSMPEEAFDQFQRAPGENGTGVGDFDGAWPMVAELANWIDQDAGSPVWMPNFEQLQSLSGTWND
;
A
#
# COMPACT_ATOMS: atom_id res chain seq x y z
N MET A 1 0.53 -15.00 13.94
CA MET A 1 1.08 -14.17 15.03
C MET A 1 1.82 -15.01 16.05
N GLY A 2 1.23 -16.09 16.58
CA GLY A 2 1.90 -16.96 17.57
C GLY A 2 3.32 -17.40 17.20
N ALA A 3 3.52 -18.11 16.08
CA ALA A 3 4.83 -18.68 15.75
C ALA A 3 5.92 -17.64 15.42
N THR A 4 5.63 -16.61 14.61
CA THR A 4 6.62 -15.56 14.28
C THR A 4 6.96 -14.72 15.50
N LEU A 5 5.98 -14.40 16.35
CA LEU A 5 6.22 -13.67 17.60
C LEU A 5 6.93 -14.55 18.64
N VAL A 6 6.65 -15.85 18.69
CA VAL A 6 7.38 -16.85 19.51
C VAL A 6 8.82 -17.03 19.03
N GLN A 7 9.06 -17.03 17.71
CA GLN A 7 10.40 -17.07 17.12
C GLN A 7 11.19 -15.80 17.44
N LEU A 8 10.54 -14.63 17.36
CA LEU A 8 11.15 -13.34 17.72
C LEU A 8 11.37 -13.20 19.24
N THR A 9 10.55 -13.84 20.08
CA THR A 9 10.64 -13.75 21.56
C THR A 9 11.38 -14.93 22.21
N GLN A 10 11.83 -15.92 21.43
CA GLN A 10 12.56 -17.12 21.88
C GLN A 10 11.87 -17.91 23.04
N ARG A 11 10.54 -17.83 23.17
CA ARG A 11 9.78 -18.53 24.24
C ARG A 11 8.93 -19.66 23.68
N GLY A 12 9.45 -20.89 23.66
CA GLY A 12 8.71 -22.10 23.32
C GLY A 12 9.33 -22.93 22.18
N PRO A 13 8.81 -24.13 21.86
CA PRO A 13 9.34 -24.97 20.79
C PRO A 13 9.37 -24.20 19.46
N SER A 14 10.55 -24.15 18.84
CA SER A 14 10.86 -23.33 17.67
C SER A 14 10.26 -23.93 16.39
N PHE A 15 8.96 -23.78 16.20
CA PHE A 15 8.35 -24.04 14.90
C PHE A 15 8.57 -22.83 14.00
N SER A 16 9.24 -23.04 12.86
CA SER A 16 9.35 -22.01 11.82
C SER A 16 7.93 -21.67 11.30
N PRO A 17 7.55 -20.39 11.22
CA PRO A 17 6.29 -19.97 10.60
C PRO A 17 6.13 -20.53 9.18
N GLU A 18 7.24 -20.66 8.46
CA GLU A 18 7.31 -21.23 7.12
C GLU A 18 6.98 -22.73 7.13
N SER A 19 7.45 -23.50 8.12
CA SER A 19 7.13 -24.93 8.21
C SER A 19 5.66 -25.19 8.53
N LEU A 20 5.05 -24.37 9.40
CA LEU A 20 3.62 -24.40 9.67
C LEU A 20 2.80 -24.01 8.43
N TYR A 21 3.25 -23.01 7.67
CA TYR A 21 2.63 -22.61 6.43
C TYR A 21 2.71 -23.71 5.35
N VAL A 22 3.88 -24.32 5.16
CA VAL A 22 4.06 -25.45 4.22
C VAL A 22 3.15 -26.62 4.59
N THR A 23 3.03 -26.93 5.88
CA THR A 23 2.11 -27.96 6.37
C THR A 23 0.65 -27.59 6.08
N ALA A 24 0.25 -26.34 6.31
CA ALA A 24 -1.10 -25.87 6.00
C ALA A 24 -1.42 -25.96 4.49
N LEU A 25 -0.45 -25.69 3.62
CA LEU A 25 -0.63 -25.80 2.17
C LEU A 25 -0.93 -27.22 1.69
N GLN A 26 -0.44 -28.25 2.38
CA GLN A 26 -0.76 -29.65 2.05
C GLN A 26 -2.26 -29.95 2.15
N HIS A 27 -3.00 -29.16 2.94
CA HIS A 27 -4.44 -29.33 3.16
C HIS A 27 -5.30 -28.32 2.37
N ILE A 28 -4.70 -27.49 1.51
CA ILE A 28 -5.41 -26.39 0.84
C ILE A 28 -6.50 -26.89 -0.13
N SER A 29 -6.32 -28.04 -0.77
CA SER A 29 -7.32 -28.65 -1.66
C SER A 29 -8.58 -29.05 -0.89
N ALA A 30 -8.41 -29.80 0.20
CA ALA A 30 -9.49 -30.19 1.10
C ALA A 30 -10.20 -28.97 1.73
N ALA A 31 -9.43 -27.93 2.05
CA ALA A 31 -9.97 -26.66 2.52
C ALA A 31 -10.84 -26.00 1.44
N ARG A 32 -10.38 -25.91 0.18
CA ARG A 32 -11.15 -25.29 -0.92
C ARG A 32 -12.50 -25.97 -1.20
N GLU A 33 -12.62 -27.27 -0.95
CA GLU A 33 -13.85 -28.04 -1.18
C GLU A 33 -14.83 -27.98 0.01
N SER A 34 -14.33 -27.72 1.22
CA SER A 34 -15.13 -27.67 2.45
C SER A 34 -15.85 -26.33 2.64
N ARG A 35 -17.17 -26.33 2.72
CA ARG A 35 -17.99 -25.14 3.04
C ARG A 35 -18.27 -25.08 4.53
N THR A 36 -17.25 -24.82 5.34
CA THR A 36 -17.34 -24.81 6.82
C THR A 36 -16.78 -23.52 7.42
N VAL A 37 -17.21 -23.20 8.64
CA VAL A 37 -16.68 -22.06 9.42
C VAL A 37 -15.17 -22.20 9.62
N GLN A 38 -14.70 -23.41 9.88
CA GLN A 38 -13.29 -23.74 10.06
C GLN A 38 -12.48 -23.48 8.79
N ASN A 39 -13.05 -23.74 7.62
CA ASN A 39 -12.40 -23.41 6.35
C ASN A 39 -12.26 -21.90 6.17
N ILE A 40 -13.29 -21.12 6.52
CA ILE A 40 -13.21 -19.65 6.48
C ILE A 40 -12.10 -19.16 7.43
N GLU A 41 -12.02 -19.70 8.64
CA GLU A 41 -10.96 -19.38 9.60
C GLU A 41 -9.57 -19.71 9.03
N ALA A 42 -9.39 -20.89 8.43
CA ALA A 42 -8.12 -21.31 7.81
C ALA A 42 -7.70 -20.38 6.66
N MET A 43 -8.60 -20.09 5.71
CA MET A 43 -8.34 -19.15 4.62
C MET A 43 -8.00 -17.75 5.14
N THR A 44 -8.71 -17.28 6.18
CA THR A 44 -8.44 -15.97 6.79
C THR A 44 -7.04 -15.92 7.41
N LEU A 45 -6.63 -16.97 8.10
CA LEU A 45 -5.28 -17.06 8.69
C LEU A 45 -4.19 -17.13 7.62
N LEU A 46 -4.41 -17.84 6.52
CA LEU A 46 -3.49 -17.86 5.38
C LEU A 46 -3.36 -16.46 4.75
N VAL A 47 -4.47 -15.75 4.55
CA VAL A 47 -4.45 -14.35 4.07
C VAL A 47 -3.62 -13.47 5.00
N VAL A 48 -3.81 -13.58 6.32
CA VAL A 48 -3.02 -12.81 7.30
C VAL A 48 -1.53 -13.16 7.25
N PHE A 49 -1.19 -14.44 7.05
CA PHE A 49 0.20 -14.87 6.85
C PHE A 49 0.80 -14.26 5.57
N HIS A 50 0.09 -14.36 4.45
CA HIS A 50 0.53 -13.80 3.17
C HIS A 50 0.68 -12.28 3.17
N LEU A 51 -0.16 -11.57 3.92
CA LEU A 51 -0.01 -10.11 4.09
C LEU A 51 1.31 -9.73 4.79
N ARG A 52 1.94 -10.65 5.50
CA ARG A 52 3.22 -10.46 6.19
C ARG A 52 4.39 -11.18 5.53
N SER A 53 4.13 -11.96 4.47
CA SER A 53 5.17 -12.63 3.71
C SER A 53 5.58 -11.78 2.50
N THR A 54 6.68 -12.16 1.85
CA THR A 54 7.15 -11.48 0.64
C THR A 54 6.21 -11.70 -0.55
N SER A 55 5.36 -12.75 -0.56
CA SER A 55 4.49 -13.02 -1.71
C SER A 55 3.04 -12.57 -1.47
N SER A 56 2.61 -11.56 -2.24
CA SER A 56 1.23 -11.05 -2.25
C SER A 56 0.30 -11.76 -3.25
N HIS A 57 0.81 -12.75 -3.99
CA HIS A 57 0.06 -13.43 -5.06
C HIS A 57 -1.18 -14.14 -4.51
N GLY A 58 -2.29 -13.99 -5.22
CA GLY A 58 -3.53 -14.72 -4.91
C GLY A 58 -4.32 -14.20 -3.71
N LEU A 59 -3.82 -13.20 -2.96
CA LEU A 59 -4.47 -12.66 -1.76
C LEU A 59 -5.93 -12.26 -2.00
N TRP A 60 -6.19 -11.53 -3.09
CA TRP A 60 -7.55 -11.10 -3.46
C TRP A 60 -8.48 -12.30 -3.76
N TYR A 61 -7.98 -13.31 -4.47
CA TYR A 61 -8.77 -14.50 -4.78
C TYR A 61 -9.09 -15.31 -3.52
N MET A 62 -8.11 -15.47 -2.62
CA MET A 62 -8.25 -16.22 -1.38
C MET A 62 -9.23 -15.55 -0.43
N ILE A 63 -9.08 -14.24 -0.18
CA ILE A 63 -10.02 -13.51 0.68
C ILE A 63 -11.42 -13.41 0.05
N GLY A 64 -11.50 -13.29 -1.28
CA GLY A 64 -12.78 -13.33 -2.00
C GLY A 64 -13.48 -14.69 -1.89
N LEU A 65 -12.73 -15.80 -1.89
CA LEU A 65 -13.29 -17.13 -1.63
C LEU A 65 -13.80 -17.23 -0.18
N ALA A 66 -13.04 -16.74 0.79
CA ALA A 66 -13.48 -16.72 2.19
C ALA A 66 -14.75 -15.87 2.39
N MET A 67 -14.87 -14.73 1.71
CA MET A 67 -16.08 -13.91 1.72
C MET A 67 -17.27 -14.64 1.08
N ARG A 68 -17.10 -15.25 -0.10
CA ARG A 68 -18.18 -16.03 -0.75
C ARG A 68 -18.64 -17.20 0.12
N THR A 69 -17.72 -17.94 0.75
CA THR A 69 -18.08 -19.02 1.67
C THR A 69 -18.78 -18.48 2.92
N SER A 70 -18.41 -17.30 3.41
CA SER A 70 -19.11 -16.63 4.52
C SER A 70 -20.55 -16.26 4.15
N VAL A 71 -20.76 -15.82 2.90
CA VAL A 71 -22.10 -15.52 2.35
C VAL A 71 -22.92 -16.79 2.17
N ASP A 72 -22.33 -17.84 1.60
CA ASP A 72 -22.96 -19.17 1.41
C ASP A 72 -23.45 -19.77 2.73
N LEU A 73 -22.67 -19.64 3.81
CA LEU A 73 -23.06 -20.07 5.16
C LEU A 73 -24.01 -19.09 5.89
N GLY A 74 -24.43 -18.01 5.24
CA GLY A 74 -25.36 -17.04 5.81
C GLY A 74 -24.78 -16.16 6.94
N LEU A 75 -23.46 -16.08 7.11
CA LEU A 75 -22.83 -15.35 8.23
C LEU A 75 -23.07 -13.84 8.20
N HIS A 76 -23.44 -13.31 7.03
CA HIS A 76 -23.79 -11.91 6.81
C HIS A 76 -25.25 -11.57 7.22
N ARG A 77 -26.04 -12.58 7.60
CA ARG A 77 -27.49 -12.46 7.87
C ARG A 77 -27.86 -12.78 9.32
N ALA A 78 -28.45 -11.83 10.03
CA ALA A 78 -28.99 -11.98 11.39
C ALA A 78 -30.02 -13.11 11.50
N ALA A 79 -30.77 -13.40 10.43
CA ALA A 79 -31.72 -14.51 10.39
C ALA A 79 -31.08 -15.89 10.67
N HIS A 80 -29.78 -16.06 10.38
CA HIS A 80 -29.01 -17.28 10.60
C HIS A 80 -28.40 -17.37 12.00
N GLU A 81 -28.67 -16.41 12.88
CA GLU A 81 -28.26 -16.40 14.28
C GLU A 81 -29.33 -17.00 15.22
N ARG A 82 -30.59 -17.09 14.74
CA ARG A 82 -31.72 -17.55 15.55
C ARG A 82 -31.53 -18.97 16.07
N GLY A 83 -31.75 -19.15 17.37
CA GLY A 83 -31.65 -20.46 18.03
C GLY A 83 -30.22 -20.94 18.27
N LEU A 84 -29.19 -20.14 17.93
CA LEU A 84 -27.81 -20.46 18.23
C LEU A 84 -27.42 -19.97 19.64
N PRO A 85 -26.52 -20.68 20.34
CA PRO A 85 -25.92 -20.16 21.57
C PRO A 85 -25.15 -18.86 21.33
N GLU A 86 -25.22 -17.92 22.27
CA GLU A 86 -24.57 -16.61 22.18
C GLU A 86 -23.07 -16.69 21.85
N ALA A 87 -22.34 -17.64 22.44
CA ALA A 87 -20.92 -17.85 22.15
C ALA A 87 -20.65 -18.20 20.67
N VAL A 88 -21.57 -18.95 20.04
CA VAL A 88 -21.49 -19.31 18.62
C VAL A 88 -21.80 -18.10 17.75
N VAL A 89 -22.83 -17.33 18.10
CA VAL A 89 -23.20 -16.07 17.43
C VAL A 89 -21.99 -15.12 17.42
N GLN A 90 -21.40 -14.85 18.58
CA GLN A 90 -20.26 -13.94 18.69
C GLN A 90 -19.03 -14.43 17.93
N ARG A 91 -18.76 -15.76 17.89
CA ARG A 91 -17.68 -16.31 17.06
C ARG A 91 -17.94 -16.06 15.57
N ARG A 92 -19.16 -16.30 15.10
CA ARG A 92 -19.57 -16.08 13.69
C ARG A 92 -19.50 -14.60 13.31
N ARG A 93 -20.00 -13.70 14.15
CA ARG A 93 -19.88 -12.24 13.96
C ARG A 93 -18.42 -11.83 13.84
N ARG A 94 -17.55 -12.23 14.79
CA ARG A 94 -16.12 -11.90 14.74
C ARG A 94 -15.46 -12.38 13.46
N LEU A 95 -15.76 -13.61 13.04
CA LEU A 95 -15.20 -14.16 11.80
C LEU A 95 -15.67 -13.38 10.57
N PHE A 96 -16.97 -13.18 10.42
CA PHE A 96 -17.55 -12.45 9.29
C PHE A 96 -16.95 -11.04 9.16
N TRP A 97 -16.94 -10.27 10.25
CA TRP A 97 -16.40 -8.91 10.24
C TRP A 97 -14.89 -8.85 10.03
N SER A 98 -14.14 -9.87 10.46
CA SER A 98 -12.71 -9.99 10.16
C SER A 98 -12.45 -10.23 8.68
N VAL A 99 -13.20 -11.16 8.07
CA VAL A 99 -13.14 -11.43 6.61
C VAL A 99 -13.54 -10.18 5.83
N TYR A 100 -14.63 -9.53 6.22
CA TYR A 100 -15.09 -8.25 5.66
C TYR A 100 -13.98 -7.19 5.71
N SER A 101 -13.36 -6.99 6.87
CA SER A 101 -12.32 -5.98 7.05
C SER A 101 -11.10 -6.22 6.16
N LEU A 102 -10.61 -7.47 6.13
CA LEU A 102 -9.48 -7.86 5.30
C LEU A 102 -9.79 -7.72 3.81
N GLU A 103 -10.96 -8.16 3.38
CA GLU A 103 -11.38 -8.08 1.97
C GLU A 103 -11.47 -6.62 1.51
N ARG A 104 -12.10 -5.74 2.29
CA ARG A 104 -12.15 -4.29 1.97
C ARG A 104 -10.76 -3.71 1.85
N THR A 105 -9.88 -4.02 2.79
CA THR A 105 -8.51 -3.50 2.78
C THR A 105 -7.75 -3.96 1.53
N ILE A 106 -7.82 -5.24 1.19
CA ILE A 106 -7.12 -5.82 0.03
C ILE A 106 -7.71 -5.31 -1.28
N ALA A 107 -9.03 -5.39 -1.45
CA ALA A 107 -9.70 -5.00 -2.70
C ALA A 107 -9.50 -3.52 -3.00
N ILE A 108 -9.70 -2.63 -2.02
CA ILE A 108 -9.48 -1.18 -2.20
C ILE A 108 -8.02 -0.88 -2.52
N SER A 109 -7.06 -1.55 -1.87
CA SER A 109 -5.63 -1.32 -2.15
C SER A 109 -5.23 -1.71 -3.57
N LEU A 110 -5.89 -2.72 -4.13
CA LEU A 110 -5.68 -3.19 -5.51
C LEU A 110 -6.56 -2.47 -6.54
N GLY A 111 -7.47 -1.57 -6.11
CA GLY A 111 -8.44 -0.92 -7.00
C GLY A 111 -9.51 -1.88 -7.56
N ARG A 112 -9.83 -2.95 -6.83
CA ARG A 112 -10.76 -4.00 -7.26
C ARG A 112 -12.16 -3.81 -6.66
N PRO A 113 -13.23 -4.26 -7.36
CA PRO A 113 -14.58 -4.27 -6.81
C PRO A 113 -14.71 -5.08 -5.50
N LEU A 114 -15.69 -4.70 -4.70
CA LEU A 114 -16.03 -5.33 -3.42
C LEU A 114 -17.04 -6.47 -3.62
N SER A 115 -16.90 -7.57 -2.87
CA SER A 115 -17.68 -8.80 -3.10
C SER A 115 -19.14 -8.73 -2.66
N ILE A 116 -19.46 -7.95 -1.62
CA ILE A 116 -20.82 -7.80 -1.07
C ILE A 116 -21.09 -6.33 -0.77
N ALA A 117 -22.29 -5.83 -1.08
CA ALA A 117 -22.65 -4.45 -0.76
C ALA A 117 -23.03 -4.32 0.73
N ASN A 118 -22.78 -3.15 1.33
CA ASN A 118 -23.16 -2.89 2.72
C ASN A 118 -24.67 -3.05 2.96
N SER A 119 -25.50 -2.80 1.94
CA SER A 119 -26.97 -2.96 1.99
C SER A 119 -27.44 -4.41 2.08
N GLN A 120 -26.56 -5.38 1.83
CA GLN A 120 -26.88 -6.81 1.89
C GLN A 120 -26.49 -7.45 3.24
N ILE A 121 -25.93 -6.66 4.16
CA ILE A 121 -25.44 -7.13 5.45
C ILE A 121 -26.38 -6.61 6.54
N ASP A 122 -27.03 -7.51 7.26
CA ASP A 122 -27.92 -7.17 8.39
C ASP A 122 -27.43 -7.77 9.73
N VAL A 123 -26.30 -8.50 9.73
CA VAL A 123 -25.66 -8.97 10.96
C VAL A 123 -25.03 -7.82 11.75
N GLU A 124 -25.18 -7.84 13.06
CA GLU A 124 -24.63 -6.82 13.95
C GLU A 124 -23.11 -6.97 14.16
N LEU A 125 -22.47 -5.91 14.64
CA LEU A 125 -21.07 -5.96 15.07
C LEU A 125 -20.92 -6.89 16.30
N PRO A 126 -19.73 -7.50 16.51
CA PRO A 126 -19.48 -8.29 17.71
C PRO A 126 -19.62 -7.44 18.97
N HIS A 127 -20.12 -8.02 20.06
CA HIS A 127 -20.20 -7.33 21.34
C HIS A 127 -18.81 -7.00 21.87
N THR A 128 -18.66 -5.84 22.48
CA THR A 128 -17.44 -5.46 23.19
C THR A 128 -17.59 -5.80 24.67
N ALA A 129 -16.51 -6.15 25.36
CA ALA A 129 -16.56 -6.41 26.81
C ALA A 129 -17.00 -5.16 27.63
N ILE A 130 -16.96 -3.97 27.01
CA ILE A 130 -17.42 -2.70 27.55
C ILE A 130 -18.93 -2.74 27.81
N ASP A 131 -19.69 -3.49 27.00
CA ASP A 131 -21.15 -3.61 27.12
C ASP A 131 -21.58 -4.46 28.33
N SER A 132 -20.64 -5.15 29.00
CA SER A 132 -20.93 -6.08 30.10
C SER A 132 -20.25 -5.71 31.42
N ASN A 133 -18.99 -5.24 31.40
CA ASN A 133 -18.30 -4.75 32.59
C ASN A 133 -17.06 -3.90 32.21
N PRO A 134 -17.09 -2.56 32.35
CA PRO A 134 -15.99 -1.67 31.97
C PRO A 134 -14.64 -2.01 32.61
N SER A 135 -14.64 -2.63 33.80
CA SER A 135 -13.44 -2.99 34.54
C SER A 135 -12.71 -4.24 34.00
N ALA A 136 -13.35 -5.07 33.17
CA ALA A 136 -12.78 -6.34 32.70
C ALA A 136 -11.97 -6.21 31.39
N ALA A 137 -12.08 -5.07 30.69
CA ALA A 137 -11.40 -4.82 29.41
C ALA A 137 -9.87 -4.67 29.57
N VAL A 138 -9.41 -4.20 30.74
CA VAL A 138 -8.00 -3.85 30.98
C VAL A 138 -7.12 -5.07 31.28
N THR A 139 -7.70 -6.21 31.68
CA THR A 139 -6.93 -7.30 32.30
C THR A 139 -6.56 -8.47 31.38
N LYS A 140 -7.11 -8.56 30.15
CA LYS A 140 -7.00 -9.80 29.33
C LYS A 140 -6.55 -9.65 27.88
N GLY A 141 -6.18 -8.45 27.40
CA GLY A 141 -5.67 -8.30 26.02
C GLY A 141 -6.65 -8.76 24.93
N ASN A 142 -7.96 -8.74 25.21
CA ASN A 142 -9.01 -9.10 24.25
C ASN A 142 -9.51 -7.81 23.57
N ASP A 143 -8.73 -7.28 22.62
CA ASP A 143 -9.00 -6.02 21.95
C ASP A 143 -10.06 -6.12 20.82
N ILE A 144 -11.22 -6.67 21.17
CA ILE A 144 -12.40 -6.70 20.30
C ILE A 144 -12.91 -5.26 20.07
N ALA A 145 -12.66 -4.34 21.01
CA ALA A 145 -13.06 -2.94 20.90
C ALA A 145 -12.37 -2.23 19.71
N LEU A 146 -11.04 -2.33 19.59
CA LEU A 146 -10.32 -1.83 18.42
C LEU A 146 -10.84 -2.47 17.13
N ALA A 147 -11.04 -3.80 17.13
CA ALA A 147 -11.56 -4.49 15.96
C ALA A 147 -12.93 -3.93 15.51
N VAL A 148 -13.85 -3.71 16.45
CA VAL A 148 -15.17 -3.10 16.19
C VAL A 148 -15.03 -1.69 15.63
N VAL A 149 -14.17 -0.86 16.21
CA VAL A 149 -13.89 0.49 15.72
C VAL A 149 -13.34 0.46 14.30
N LEU A 150 -12.41 -0.45 14.00
CA LEU A 150 -11.86 -0.63 12.66
C LEU A 150 -12.92 -1.16 11.68
N PHE A 151 -13.83 -2.05 12.09
CA PHE A 151 -14.93 -2.50 11.25
C PHE A 151 -15.84 -1.34 10.84
N LYS A 152 -16.13 -0.41 11.76
CA LYS A 152 -16.88 0.81 11.44
C LYS A 152 -16.15 1.65 10.39
N LEU A 153 -14.83 1.84 10.52
CA LEU A 153 -14.04 2.55 9.51
C LEU A 153 -14.10 1.86 8.15
N ARG A 154 -13.97 0.53 8.10
CA ARG A 154 -14.05 -0.24 6.85
C ARG A 154 -15.42 -0.15 6.17
N ARG A 155 -16.49 0.09 6.93
CA ARG A 155 -17.82 0.39 6.35
C ARG A 155 -17.86 1.76 5.69
N ILE A 156 -17.18 2.76 6.25
CA ILE A 156 -17.06 4.10 5.65
C ILE A 156 -16.19 4.01 4.38
N GLU A 157 -15.03 3.36 4.43
CA GLU A 157 -14.19 3.13 3.24
C GLU A 157 -14.93 2.39 2.12
N SER A 158 -15.74 1.38 2.47
CA SER A 158 -16.61 0.68 1.52
C SER A 158 -17.60 1.64 0.83
N GLN A 159 -18.22 2.55 1.60
CA GLN A 159 -19.11 3.59 1.05
C GLN A 159 -18.37 4.58 0.17
N ILE A 160 -17.17 5.01 0.56
CA ILE A 160 -16.30 5.89 -0.24
C ILE A 160 -16.00 5.21 -1.58
N HIS A 161 -15.51 3.98 -1.54
CA HIS A 161 -15.15 3.24 -2.75
C HIS A 161 -16.34 3.09 -3.70
N GLN A 162 -17.49 2.64 -3.21
CA GLN A 162 -18.69 2.47 -4.06
C GLN A 162 -19.29 3.79 -4.55
N SER A 163 -19.10 4.89 -3.81
CA SER A 163 -19.70 6.18 -4.12
C SER A 163 -18.86 7.05 -5.06
N ILE A 164 -17.53 6.98 -4.90
CA ILE A 164 -16.54 7.86 -5.54
C ILE A 164 -15.79 7.12 -6.66
N TYR A 165 -15.33 5.89 -6.42
CA TYR A 165 -14.54 5.10 -7.39
C TYR A 165 -15.45 4.29 -8.31
N ARG A 166 -16.21 5.01 -9.14
CA ARG A 166 -17.20 4.46 -10.07
C ARG A 166 -16.96 4.96 -11.49
N MET A 167 -17.24 4.10 -12.48
CA MET A 167 -16.97 4.39 -13.90
C MET A 167 -18.15 5.02 -14.63
N ASP A 168 -19.35 4.97 -14.05
CA ASP A 168 -20.59 5.40 -14.71
C ASP A 168 -20.95 6.88 -14.45
N LYS A 169 -20.11 7.63 -13.71
CA LYS A 169 -20.28 9.07 -13.50
C LYS A 169 -18.92 9.79 -13.50
N PRO A 170 -18.84 11.01 -14.06
CA PRO A 170 -17.65 11.84 -13.94
C PRO A 170 -17.46 12.33 -12.50
N LEU A 171 -16.22 12.65 -12.13
CA LEU A 171 -15.85 13.08 -10.78
C LEU A 171 -16.62 14.32 -10.31
N ASP A 172 -16.82 15.33 -11.17
CA ASP A 172 -17.53 16.55 -10.82
C ASP A 172 -18.94 16.28 -10.26
N ALA A 173 -19.64 15.31 -10.85
CA ALA A 173 -20.98 14.91 -10.43
C ALA A 173 -21.01 14.20 -9.06
N LEU A 174 -19.84 13.78 -8.55
CA LEU A 174 -19.68 13.07 -7.28
C LEU A 174 -19.21 14.00 -6.15
N ARG A 175 -18.79 15.23 -6.45
CA ARG A 175 -18.25 16.19 -5.47
C ARG A 175 -19.22 16.46 -4.31
N SER A 176 -20.52 16.52 -4.59
CA SER A 176 -21.57 16.72 -3.58
C SER A 176 -21.63 15.61 -2.51
N LYS A 177 -21.01 14.44 -2.76
CA LYS A 177 -20.95 13.34 -1.79
C LYS A 177 -19.80 13.48 -0.79
N VAL A 178 -18.81 14.31 -1.09
CA VAL A 178 -17.58 14.43 -0.28
C VAL A 178 -17.90 14.90 1.13
N ASP A 179 -18.72 15.95 1.28
CA ASP A 179 -19.08 16.50 2.59
C ASP A 179 -19.68 15.45 3.51
N ARG A 180 -20.65 14.68 3.01
CA ARG A 180 -21.33 13.64 3.80
C ARG A 180 -20.35 12.54 4.24
N LEU A 181 -19.50 12.06 3.33
CA LEU A 181 -18.53 10.99 3.65
C LEU A 181 -17.44 11.51 4.59
N TYR A 182 -17.04 12.77 4.45
CA TYR A 182 -16.10 13.41 5.35
C TYR A 182 -16.67 13.57 6.76
N GLN A 183 -17.94 13.95 6.91
CA GLN A 183 -18.57 14.02 8.23
C GLN A 183 -18.59 12.64 8.92
N GLN A 184 -18.89 11.56 8.20
CA GLN A 184 -18.83 10.20 8.77
C GLN A 184 -17.41 9.85 9.27
N LEU A 185 -16.37 10.21 8.53
CA LEU A 185 -14.98 10.02 8.98
C LEU A 185 -14.70 10.85 10.25
N ARG A 186 -15.14 12.11 10.30
CA ARG A 186 -14.97 12.97 11.48
C ARG A 186 -15.68 12.41 12.71
N GLU A 187 -16.93 11.98 12.56
CA GLU A 187 -17.72 11.34 13.61
C GLU A 187 -17.01 10.09 14.13
N TRP A 188 -16.51 9.25 13.23
CA TRP A 188 -15.72 8.08 13.60
C TRP A 188 -14.47 8.46 14.42
N ARG A 189 -13.76 9.53 14.04
CA ARG A 189 -12.57 10.00 14.78
C ARG A 189 -12.93 10.55 16.16
N LEU A 190 -14.08 11.19 16.31
CA LEU A 190 -14.58 11.62 17.62
C LEU A 190 -14.90 10.40 18.49
N GLU A 191 -15.61 9.41 17.95
CA GLU A 191 -15.91 8.15 18.65
C GLU A 191 -14.63 7.43 19.10
N LEU A 192 -13.63 7.36 18.21
CA LEU A 192 -12.30 6.78 18.52
C LEU A 192 -11.69 7.39 19.78
N SER A 193 -11.74 8.72 19.92
CA SER A 193 -11.14 9.43 21.06
C SER A 193 -11.82 9.13 22.39
N HIS A 194 -13.11 8.78 22.37
CA HIS A 194 -13.84 8.35 23.56
C HIS A 194 -13.51 6.92 23.98
N LEU A 195 -13.25 6.04 23.01
CA LEU A 195 -12.97 4.63 23.26
C LEU A 195 -11.50 4.35 23.56
N MET A 196 -10.59 5.12 22.97
CA MET A 196 -9.15 4.95 23.12
C MET A 196 -8.49 6.28 23.48
N PRO A 197 -8.05 6.45 24.74
CA PRO A 197 -7.25 7.61 25.15
C PRO A 197 -5.97 7.73 24.33
N THR A 198 -5.39 8.92 24.28
CA THR A 198 -4.16 9.22 23.52
C THR A 198 -2.94 8.40 23.95
N THR A 199 -2.98 7.79 25.13
CA THR A 199 -1.94 6.90 25.66
C THR A 199 -2.08 5.45 25.19
N HIS A 200 -3.19 5.07 24.52
CA HIS A 200 -3.41 3.71 24.05
C HIS A 200 -2.41 3.36 22.93
N PRO A 201 -1.69 2.23 23.00
CA PRO A 201 -0.65 1.89 22.02
C PRO A 201 -1.17 1.85 20.57
N ASP A 202 -2.38 1.35 20.38
CA ASP A 202 -2.98 1.18 19.05
C ASP A 202 -3.67 2.43 18.46
N ILE A 203 -3.77 3.54 19.22
CA ILE A 203 -4.43 4.75 18.70
C ILE A 203 -3.72 5.29 17.46
N ASN A 204 -2.38 5.20 17.42
CA ASN A 204 -1.58 5.64 16.28
C ASN A 204 -1.90 4.85 15.02
N TYR A 205 -2.15 3.54 15.16
CA TYR A 205 -2.54 2.69 14.04
C TYR A 205 -3.95 3.04 13.54
N ALA A 206 -4.89 3.28 14.45
CA ALA A 206 -6.24 3.71 14.07
C ALA A 206 -6.24 5.07 13.35
N LEU A 207 -5.45 6.04 13.84
CA LEU A 207 -5.29 7.36 13.21
C LEU A 207 -4.61 7.28 11.84
N LEU A 208 -3.63 6.38 11.67
CA LEU A 208 -3.05 6.07 10.37
C LEU A 208 -4.13 5.61 9.37
N LEU A 209 -5.01 4.69 9.78
CA LEU A 209 -6.10 4.21 8.92
C LEU A 209 -7.13 5.29 8.62
N TYR A 210 -7.42 6.19 9.57
CA TYR A 210 -8.26 7.36 9.32
C TYR A 210 -7.68 8.28 8.24
N ASN A 211 -6.39 8.60 8.33
CA ASN A 211 -5.73 9.45 7.36
C ASN A 211 -5.68 8.79 5.97
N ARG A 212 -5.48 7.48 5.91
CA ARG A 212 -5.61 6.69 4.67
C ARG A 212 -7.03 6.80 4.08
N ALA A 213 -8.08 6.66 4.89
CA ALA A 213 -9.47 6.76 4.43
C ALA A 213 -9.83 8.18 3.96
N LEU A 214 -9.29 9.20 4.61
CA LEU A 214 -9.46 10.60 4.21
C LEU A 214 -8.78 10.87 2.86
N ARG A 215 -7.54 10.39 2.68
CA ARG A 215 -6.86 10.47 1.38
C ARG A 215 -7.66 9.74 0.30
N LEU A 216 -8.15 8.53 0.59
CA LEU A 216 -9.02 7.77 -0.33
C LEU A 216 -10.26 8.58 -0.73
N LEU A 217 -10.88 9.32 0.19
CA LEU A 217 -12.04 10.16 -0.13
C LEU A 217 -11.71 11.31 -1.09
N VAL A 218 -10.59 12.01 -0.84
CA VAL A 218 -10.34 13.32 -1.47
C VAL A 218 -9.39 13.25 -2.67
N GLN A 219 -8.41 12.34 -2.66
CA GLN A 219 -7.38 12.27 -3.69
C GLN A 219 -7.90 12.31 -5.14
N PRO A 220 -8.98 11.60 -5.49
CA PRO A 220 -9.51 11.64 -6.86
C PRO A 220 -9.88 13.03 -7.35
N PHE A 221 -10.26 13.91 -6.42
CA PHE A 221 -10.73 15.25 -6.73
C PHE A 221 -9.60 16.26 -6.86
N LEU A 222 -8.36 15.94 -6.46
CA LEU A 222 -7.25 16.90 -6.48
C LEU A 222 -7.07 17.65 -7.82
N PRO A 223 -7.20 17.01 -9.01
CA PRO A 223 -7.07 17.71 -10.29
C PRO A 223 -8.16 18.75 -10.59
N ILE A 224 -9.32 18.65 -9.93
CA ILE A 224 -10.45 19.56 -10.13
C ILE A 224 -10.67 20.52 -8.95
N LEU A 225 -9.98 20.31 -7.83
CA LEU A 225 -10.06 21.17 -6.65
C LEU A 225 -9.17 22.40 -6.84
N GLN A 226 -9.69 23.55 -6.41
CA GLN A 226 -8.87 24.74 -6.32
C GLN A 226 -7.88 24.61 -5.15
N PRO A 227 -6.69 25.24 -5.21
CA PRO A 227 -5.69 25.15 -4.13
C PRO A 227 -6.18 25.70 -2.79
N SER A 228 -7.10 26.67 -2.84
CA SER A 228 -7.77 27.26 -1.69
C SER A 228 -8.87 26.37 -1.09
N ASP A 229 -9.24 25.27 -1.76
CA ASP A 229 -10.26 24.36 -1.27
C ASP A 229 -9.77 23.68 0.02
N PRO A 230 -10.59 23.67 1.09
CA PRO A 230 -10.21 23.04 2.35
C PRO A 230 -9.91 21.55 2.19
N TYR A 231 -10.56 20.85 1.26
CA TYR A 231 -10.32 19.43 1.01
C TYR A 231 -8.94 19.18 0.42
N TYR A 232 -8.43 20.08 -0.41
CA TYR A 232 -7.08 19.97 -0.97
C TYR A 232 -6.03 19.89 0.15
N ASN A 233 -6.05 20.88 1.04
CA ASN A 233 -5.15 20.96 2.20
C ASN A 233 -5.34 19.77 3.15
N LEU A 234 -6.58 19.34 3.35
CA LEU A 234 -6.90 18.18 4.18
C LEU A 234 -6.28 16.89 3.62
N CYS A 235 -6.33 16.69 2.30
CA CYS A 235 -5.73 15.54 1.64
C CYS A 235 -4.20 15.55 1.76
N MET A 236 -3.57 16.72 1.56
CA MET A 236 -2.11 16.88 1.72
C MET A 236 -1.67 16.57 3.15
N ARG A 237 -2.37 17.11 4.15
CA ARG A 237 -2.08 16.81 5.57
C ARG A 237 -2.26 15.34 5.90
N ALA A 238 -3.34 14.70 5.45
CA ALA A 238 -3.55 13.28 5.69
C ALA A 238 -2.49 12.38 5.02
N ALA A 239 -2.02 12.77 3.83
CA ALA A 239 -0.90 12.10 3.17
C ALA A 239 0.41 12.24 3.99
N GLY A 240 0.72 13.45 4.45
CA GLY A 240 1.89 13.70 5.31
C GLY A 240 1.84 12.93 6.64
N ASP A 241 0.72 13.01 7.35
CA ASP A 241 0.49 12.28 8.60
C ASP A 241 0.59 10.76 8.42
N THR A 242 0.21 10.24 7.25
CA THR A 242 0.36 8.82 6.90
C THR A 242 1.84 8.45 6.80
N CYS A 243 2.65 9.23 6.09
CA CYS A 243 4.09 9.02 5.96
C CYS A 243 4.80 9.10 7.32
N GLN A 244 4.48 10.13 8.13
CA GLN A 244 5.04 10.27 9.47
C GLN A 244 4.62 9.16 10.43
N SER A 245 3.37 8.70 10.35
CA SER A 245 2.88 7.58 11.18
C SER A 245 3.61 6.30 10.85
N HIS A 246 3.83 5.98 9.57
CA HIS A 246 4.64 4.84 9.18
C HIS A 246 6.10 4.97 9.62
N LYS A 247 6.70 6.16 9.52
CA LYS A 247 8.05 6.43 10.03
C LYS A 247 8.15 6.12 11.53
N ARG A 248 7.19 6.60 12.34
CA ARG A 248 7.12 6.31 13.78
C ARG A 248 6.93 4.82 14.06
N LEU A 249 6.05 4.14 13.32
CA LEU A 249 5.82 2.70 13.48
C LEU A 249 7.09 1.88 13.20
N HIS A 250 7.92 2.28 12.23
CA HIS A 250 9.21 1.64 11.96
C HIS A 250 10.28 1.83 13.04
N GLN A 251 10.10 2.79 13.96
CA GLN A 251 10.97 2.94 15.12
C GLN A 251 10.67 1.91 16.22
N THR A 252 9.52 1.23 16.13
CA THR A 252 9.15 0.14 17.04
C THR A 252 9.57 -1.21 16.45
N LEU A 253 10.15 -2.10 17.26
CA LEU A 253 10.75 -3.36 16.81
C LEU A 253 9.75 -4.36 16.20
N ASP A 254 8.45 -4.18 16.43
CA ASP A 254 7.40 -5.16 16.10
C ASP A 254 6.62 -4.88 14.79
N TYR A 255 6.92 -3.78 14.09
CA TYR A 255 6.17 -3.42 12.89
C TYR A 255 6.66 -4.17 11.64
N GLY A 256 5.93 -5.23 11.30
CA GLY A 256 6.14 -5.99 10.05
C GLY A 256 5.63 -5.23 8.81
N HIS A 257 6.27 -5.46 7.68
CA HIS A 257 5.86 -4.87 6.41
C HIS A 257 4.76 -5.69 5.75
N SER A 258 3.83 -5.01 5.10
CA SER A 258 2.83 -5.63 4.23
C SER A 258 2.81 -4.91 2.89
N PHE A 259 2.37 -5.60 1.84
CA PHE A 259 2.13 -4.95 0.55
C PHE A 259 1.19 -3.73 0.69
N ILE A 260 0.20 -3.83 1.59
CA ILE A 260 -0.74 -2.74 1.89
C ILE A 260 -0.02 -1.55 2.52
N SER A 261 0.98 -1.79 3.39
CA SER A 261 1.78 -0.74 4.01
C SER A 261 2.62 0.01 2.97
N VAL A 262 3.26 -0.73 2.06
CA VAL A 262 4.03 -0.15 0.94
C VAL A 262 3.10 0.70 0.06
N GLN A 263 1.95 0.14 -0.32
CA GLN A 263 0.94 0.85 -1.11
C GLN A 263 0.43 2.12 -0.42
N THR A 264 0.20 2.05 0.89
CA THR A 264 -0.30 3.19 1.67
C THR A 264 0.72 4.33 1.69
N VAL A 265 1.99 4.01 1.99
CA VAL A 265 3.08 5.01 2.05
C VAL A 265 3.36 5.59 0.68
N PHE A 266 3.54 4.73 -0.33
CA PHE A 266 3.89 5.14 -1.68
C PHE A 266 2.83 6.08 -2.26
N VAL A 267 1.55 5.72 -2.17
CA VAL A 267 0.47 6.57 -2.69
C VAL A 267 0.36 7.88 -1.92
N SER A 268 0.59 7.88 -0.60
CA SER A 268 0.63 9.12 0.18
C SER A 268 1.81 10.00 -0.23
N GLY A 269 3.00 9.45 -0.44
CA GLY A 269 4.14 10.19 -0.98
C GLY A 269 3.85 10.79 -2.36
N VAL A 270 3.34 10.00 -3.29
CA VAL A 270 2.96 10.46 -4.64
C VAL A 270 1.89 11.56 -4.56
N THR A 271 0.97 11.49 -3.60
CA THR A 271 -0.03 12.55 -3.35
C THR A 271 0.63 13.86 -2.92
N LEU A 272 1.66 13.81 -2.07
CA LEU A 272 2.43 14.99 -1.68
C LEU A 272 3.20 15.58 -2.86
N LEU A 273 3.81 14.73 -3.68
CA LEU A 273 4.55 15.16 -4.87
C LEU A 273 3.63 15.77 -5.92
N TYR A 274 2.42 15.22 -6.12
CA TYR A 274 1.40 15.86 -6.95
C TYR A 274 1.06 17.27 -6.44
N GLY A 275 0.88 17.40 -5.13
CA GLY A 275 0.63 18.69 -4.50
C GLY A 275 1.75 19.69 -4.77
N LEU A 276 3.00 19.27 -4.58
CA LEU A 276 4.18 20.08 -4.83
C LEU A 276 4.30 20.43 -6.33
N TRP A 277 4.03 19.48 -7.20
CA TRP A 277 4.13 19.64 -8.65
C TRP A 277 3.15 20.67 -9.20
N THR A 278 1.93 20.70 -8.67
CA THR A 278 0.86 21.57 -9.16
C THR A 278 0.86 22.95 -8.50
N GLN A 279 1.26 23.03 -7.22
CA GLN A 279 1.21 24.28 -6.44
C GLN A 279 2.57 24.96 -6.25
N GLY A 280 3.67 24.24 -6.51
CA GLY A 280 5.04 24.74 -6.35
C GLY A 280 5.26 25.39 -4.98
N HIS A 281 5.76 26.62 -5.00
CA HIS A 281 6.08 27.40 -3.81
C HIS A 281 4.87 27.69 -2.90
N ASN A 282 3.64 27.66 -3.41
CA ASN A 282 2.45 27.94 -2.59
C ASN A 282 2.18 26.84 -1.56
N LEU A 283 2.53 25.59 -1.87
CA LEU A 283 2.40 24.46 -0.95
C LEU A 283 3.71 24.13 -0.22
N TRP A 284 4.84 24.59 -0.75
CA TRP A 284 6.16 24.34 -0.17
C TRP A 284 6.23 24.80 1.28
N SER A 285 6.71 23.90 2.13
CA SER A 285 6.99 24.18 3.53
C SER A 285 8.02 23.20 4.08
N VAL A 286 8.68 23.57 5.18
CA VAL A 286 9.57 22.66 5.91
C VAL A 286 8.81 21.41 6.37
N ALA A 287 7.54 21.54 6.72
CA ALA A 287 6.68 20.41 7.08
C ALA A 287 6.48 19.45 5.90
N LEU A 288 6.12 19.96 4.72
CA LEU A 288 5.98 19.15 3.50
C LEU A 288 7.28 18.44 3.13
N SER A 289 8.41 19.14 3.20
CA SER A 289 9.74 18.54 2.96
C SER A 289 10.03 17.40 3.94
N ASN A 290 9.72 17.58 5.22
CA ASN A 290 9.85 16.53 6.23
C ASN A 290 8.94 15.33 5.98
N ASP A 291 7.75 15.54 5.43
CA ASP A 291 6.79 14.48 5.09
C ASP A 291 7.26 13.67 3.86
N ILE A 292 7.75 14.35 2.82
CA ILE A 292 8.37 13.70 1.65
C ILE A 292 9.57 12.85 2.09
N ARG A 293 10.47 13.42 2.91
CA ARG A 293 11.61 12.69 3.47
C ARG A 293 11.18 11.50 4.34
N ALA A 294 10.08 11.61 5.07
CA ALA A 294 9.54 10.49 5.83
C ALA A 294 9.07 9.35 4.92
N CYS A 295 8.43 9.68 3.79
CA CYS A 295 8.06 8.69 2.77
C CYS A 295 9.30 7.97 2.20
N SER A 296 10.30 8.73 1.72
CA SER A 296 11.57 8.19 1.20
C SER A 296 12.25 7.25 2.20
N LEU A 297 12.39 7.68 3.46
CA LEU A 297 13.02 6.88 4.52
C LEU A 297 12.28 5.56 4.74
N VAL A 298 10.95 5.60 4.80
CA VAL A 298 10.14 4.40 5.01
C VAL A 298 10.26 3.43 3.84
N LEU A 299 10.21 3.93 2.60
CA LEU A 299 10.38 3.09 1.40
C LEU A 299 11.79 2.49 1.33
N PHE A 300 12.82 3.24 1.75
CA PHE A 300 14.18 2.72 1.86
C PHE A 300 14.25 1.56 2.86
N VAL A 301 13.76 1.76 4.08
CA VAL A 301 13.73 0.72 5.13
C VAL A 301 12.94 -0.52 4.66
N MET A 302 11.82 -0.32 3.96
CA MET A 302 11.05 -1.41 3.36
C MET A 302 11.83 -2.15 2.26
N GLY A 303 12.55 -1.43 1.40
CA GLY A 303 13.36 -1.97 0.30
C GLY A 303 14.60 -2.75 0.75
N GLU A 304 15.15 -2.43 1.92
CA GLU A 304 16.23 -3.22 2.53
C GLU A 304 15.74 -4.58 3.01
N ARG A 305 14.51 -4.66 3.52
CA ARG A 305 13.94 -5.93 4.01
C ARG A 305 13.23 -6.73 2.93
N ALA A 306 12.79 -6.09 1.85
CA ALA A 306 11.99 -6.70 0.81
C ALA A 306 12.40 -6.16 -0.57
N PRO A 307 13.19 -6.92 -1.36
CA PRO A 307 13.81 -6.43 -2.60
C PRO A 307 12.82 -5.83 -3.62
N TRP A 308 11.62 -6.40 -3.74
CA TRP A 308 10.56 -5.90 -4.62
C TRP A 308 10.11 -4.46 -4.34
N VAL A 309 10.31 -3.95 -3.12
CA VAL A 309 9.97 -2.57 -2.76
C VAL A 309 10.97 -1.57 -3.32
N ARG A 310 12.19 -2.01 -3.67
CA ARG A 310 13.24 -1.13 -4.20
C ARG A 310 12.77 -0.37 -5.44
N LYS A 311 11.99 -0.99 -6.32
CA LYS A 311 11.43 -0.32 -7.50
C LYS A 311 10.45 0.82 -7.16
N TYR A 312 9.67 0.68 -6.08
CA TYR A 312 8.81 1.76 -5.59
C TYR A 312 9.63 2.88 -4.95
N ARG A 313 10.67 2.53 -4.18
CA ARG A 313 11.62 3.50 -3.63
C ARG A 313 12.27 4.29 -4.76
N ASP A 314 12.84 3.61 -5.75
CA ASP A 314 13.60 4.20 -6.85
C ASP A 314 12.70 5.09 -7.71
N ALA A 315 11.49 4.62 -8.05
CA ALA A 315 10.51 5.46 -8.75
C ALA A 315 10.12 6.70 -7.93
N PHE A 316 9.95 6.55 -6.61
CA PHE A 316 9.65 7.69 -5.73
C PHE A 316 10.79 8.71 -5.71
N GLU A 317 12.05 8.27 -5.60
CA GLU A 317 13.22 9.18 -5.61
C GLU A 317 13.35 9.93 -6.94
N VAL A 318 13.10 9.28 -8.08
CA VAL A 318 13.06 9.95 -9.38
C VAL A 318 11.99 11.05 -9.40
N LEU A 319 10.79 10.76 -8.88
CA LEU A 319 9.71 11.75 -8.79
C LEU A 319 10.05 12.90 -7.84
N VAL A 320 10.74 12.63 -6.72
CA VAL A 320 11.20 13.67 -5.79
C VAL A 320 12.18 14.60 -6.49
N SER A 321 13.20 14.06 -7.15
CA SER A 321 14.21 14.86 -7.87
C SER A 321 13.55 15.77 -8.91
N ALA A 322 12.68 15.20 -9.74
CA ALA A 322 11.97 15.96 -10.76
C ALA A 322 11.08 17.06 -10.18
N ALA A 323 10.36 16.79 -9.07
CA ALA A 323 9.51 17.77 -8.42
C ALA A 323 10.32 18.93 -7.80
N MET A 324 11.52 18.63 -7.30
CA MET A 324 12.43 19.64 -6.74
C MET A 324 13.09 20.48 -7.84
N GLU A 325 13.47 19.87 -8.97
CA GLU A 325 13.94 20.58 -10.16
C GLU A 325 12.86 21.53 -10.70
N LYS A 326 11.61 21.06 -10.83
CA LYS A 326 10.48 21.92 -11.21
C LYS A 326 10.30 23.10 -10.26
N LEU A 327 10.40 22.85 -8.96
CA LEU A 327 10.27 23.88 -7.94
C LEU A 327 11.37 24.94 -8.05
N GLN A 328 12.57 24.55 -8.45
CA GLN A 328 13.71 25.45 -8.59
C GLN A 328 13.69 26.23 -9.91
N ASP A 329 13.47 25.53 -11.03
CA ASP A 329 13.74 26.05 -12.38
C ASP A 329 12.46 26.38 -13.17
N GLY A 330 11.28 26.00 -12.67
CA GLY A 330 9.97 26.35 -13.24
C GLY A 330 9.57 25.58 -14.51
N GLU A 331 10.51 24.90 -15.17
CA GLU A 331 10.26 24.08 -16.36
C GLU A 331 10.67 22.62 -16.12
N SER A 332 9.68 21.72 -16.13
CA SER A 332 9.93 20.30 -16.44
C SER A 332 8.63 19.60 -16.83
N GLY A 333 8.65 18.93 -17.99
CA GLY A 333 7.64 17.95 -18.38
C GLY A 333 8.06 16.56 -17.91
N LEU A 334 7.58 16.13 -16.75
CA LEU A 334 7.87 14.81 -16.16
C LEU A 334 7.53 13.67 -17.11
N ALA A 335 6.41 13.77 -17.82
CA ALA A 335 5.89 12.77 -18.76
C ALA A 335 6.78 12.65 -20.00
N GLU A 336 7.29 13.79 -20.50
CA GLU A 336 8.21 13.81 -21.63
C GLU A 336 9.56 13.21 -21.24
N MET A 337 10.11 13.63 -20.10
CA MET A 337 11.35 13.10 -19.54
C MET A 337 11.27 11.58 -19.29
N ALA A 338 10.19 11.11 -18.64
CA ALA A 338 9.99 9.69 -18.36
C ALA A 338 9.83 8.87 -19.65
N SER A 339 9.07 9.39 -20.62
CA SER A 339 8.88 8.73 -21.93
C SER A 339 10.18 8.62 -22.73
N ALA A 340 11.04 9.64 -22.68
CA ALA A 340 12.36 9.63 -23.33
C ALA A 340 13.27 8.56 -22.71
N ARG A 341 13.28 8.44 -21.39
CA ARG A 341 14.08 7.44 -20.65
C ARG A 341 13.61 6.00 -20.91
N VAL A 342 12.31 5.73 -20.86
CA VAL A 342 11.75 4.40 -21.20
C VAL A 342 12.09 4.00 -22.64
N ARG A 343 12.12 4.94 -23.58
CA ARG A 343 12.55 4.68 -24.97
C ARG A 343 14.05 4.38 -25.08
N ALA A 344 14.88 5.01 -24.23
CA ALA A 344 16.31 4.76 -24.19
C ALA A 344 16.63 3.36 -23.65
N GLU A 345 15.98 2.93 -22.57
CA GLU A 345 16.14 1.58 -21.99
C GLU A 345 15.70 0.47 -22.96
N ARG A 346 14.72 0.73 -23.83
CA ARG A 346 14.23 -0.25 -24.81
C ARG A 346 15.08 -0.36 -26.07
N ARG A 347 16.08 0.50 -26.28
CA ARG A 347 17.00 0.36 -27.41
C ARG A 347 18.03 -0.72 -27.05
N PRO A 348 18.04 -1.90 -27.69
CA PRO A 348 19.14 -2.83 -27.51
C PRO A 348 20.40 -2.13 -27.99
N GLU A 349 21.50 -2.25 -27.22
CA GLU A 349 22.83 -1.88 -27.69
C GLU A 349 23.02 -2.53 -29.07
N ARG A 350 23.03 -1.70 -30.12
CA ARG A 350 23.47 -2.16 -31.43
C ARG A 350 24.95 -2.45 -31.29
N GLY A 351 25.26 -3.70 -30.98
CA GLY A 351 26.62 -4.23 -30.98
C GLY A 351 27.31 -3.78 -32.26
N GLY A 352 28.39 -3.03 -32.09
CA GLY A 352 29.27 -2.63 -33.17
C GLY A 352 29.83 -3.90 -33.83
N ARG A 353 29.22 -4.33 -34.93
CA ARG A 353 29.85 -5.25 -35.87
C ARG A 353 31.04 -4.50 -36.48
N ARG A 354 32.23 -4.78 -35.96
CA ARG A 354 33.46 -4.57 -36.73
C ARG A 354 33.52 -5.66 -37.79
N ASP A 355 33.38 -5.24 -39.04
CA ASP A 355 33.87 -6.00 -40.19
C ASP A 355 35.38 -6.24 -40.01
N GLY A 356 35.79 -7.50 -40.08
CA GLY A 356 37.17 -7.91 -39.91
C GLY A 356 37.39 -9.29 -40.51
N GLN A 357 37.86 -9.29 -41.75
CA GLN A 357 38.24 -10.47 -42.54
C GLN A 357 39.23 -11.38 -41.81
N ALA A 358 39.11 -12.67 -42.13
CA ALA A 358 40.00 -13.75 -41.73
C ALA A 358 41.42 -13.62 -42.31
N ALA A 359 42.44 -13.94 -41.52
CA ALA A 359 43.62 -14.71 -41.94
C ALA A 359 44.52 -15.11 -40.75
N SER A 360 44.60 -16.43 -40.51
CA SER A 360 45.74 -17.27 -40.11
C SER A 360 47.00 -16.69 -39.40
N GLY A 361 47.38 -17.35 -38.29
CA GLY A 361 48.70 -18.00 -38.20
C GLY A 361 49.70 -17.51 -37.14
N GLY A 362 49.98 -18.36 -36.13
CA GLY A 362 51.34 -18.75 -35.77
C GLY A 362 52.11 -18.04 -34.64
N CYS A 363 52.31 -18.80 -33.54
CA CYS A 363 53.52 -18.95 -32.70
C CYS A 363 54.22 -17.77 -31.98
N ALA A 364 54.19 -17.88 -30.64
CA ALA A 364 55.31 -17.95 -29.69
C ALA A 364 56.33 -16.79 -29.55
N GLY A 365 56.49 -16.29 -28.32
CA GLY A 365 57.76 -15.76 -27.81
C GLY A 365 57.68 -14.64 -26.76
N SER A 366 58.19 -14.93 -25.56
CA SER A 366 58.89 -14.04 -24.58
C SER A 366 58.16 -12.87 -23.86
N MET A 367 58.12 -12.96 -22.52
CA MET A 367 58.26 -11.83 -21.57
C MET A 367 59.76 -11.52 -21.34
N PRO A 368 60.22 -10.46 -20.61
CA PRO A 368 59.52 -9.48 -19.75
C PRO A 368 60.01 -8.00 -19.85
N GLU A 369 59.36 -7.10 -19.09
CA GLU A 369 59.90 -6.02 -18.22
C GLU A 369 59.20 -4.64 -18.29
N GLU A 370 58.70 -4.27 -17.11
CA GLU A 370 58.62 -2.94 -16.46
C GLU A 370 58.06 -1.70 -17.20
N ALA A 371 56.89 -1.30 -16.69
CA ALA A 371 56.60 0.02 -16.11
C ALA A 371 57.24 1.25 -16.78
N PHE A 372 56.44 1.99 -17.55
CA PHE A 372 56.26 3.45 -17.47
C PHE A 372 55.30 3.88 -18.60
N ASP A 373 54.03 4.15 -18.25
CA ASP A 373 53.15 5.17 -18.84
C ASP A 373 51.68 4.84 -18.52
N GLN A 374 51.31 5.13 -17.27
CA GLN A 374 49.90 5.29 -16.92
C GLN A 374 49.48 6.70 -17.34
N PHE A 375 49.11 6.78 -18.61
CA PHE A 375 48.16 7.69 -19.24
C PHE A 375 47.70 8.89 -18.40
N GLN A 376 48.26 10.05 -18.76
CA GLN A 376 47.51 11.29 -18.87
C GLN A 376 46.21 11.04 -19.66
N ARG A 377 45.06 11.02 -18.97
CA ARG A 377 43.77 11.42 -19.54
C ARG A 377 43.06 12.31 -18.52
N ALA A 378 42.87 13.56 -18.93
CA ALA A 378 42.17 14.59 -18.20
C ALA A 378 40.68 14.24 -17.97
N PRO A 379 40.05 14.75 -16.91
CA PRO A 379 38.64 14.51 -16.62
C PRO A 379 37.77 15.41 -17.51
N GLY A 380 37.09 14.82 -18.49
CA GLY A 380 36.05 15.48 -19.27
C GLY A 380 34.67 15.07 -18.78
N GLU A 381 33.94 16.03 -18.22
CA GLU A 381 32.48 16.18 -18.32
C GLU A 381 31.62 14.92 -18.18
N ASN A 382 31.55 14.34 -16.97
CA ASN A 382 30.34 13.64 -16.54
C ASN A 382 29.55 14.58 -15.64
N GLY A 383 28.51 15.18 -16.24
CA GLY A 383 27.45 15.85 -15.49
C GLY A 383 26.88 14.95 -14.41
N THR A 384 26.46 15.56 -13.32
CA THR A 384 25.84 14.98 -12.12
C THR A 384 24.82 13.88 -12.45
N GLY A 385 25.28 12.63 -12.44
CA GLY A 385 24.47 11.46 -12.75
C GLY A 385 23.61 11.06 -11.55
N VAL A 386 22.30 11.36 -11.64
CA VAL A 386 21.23 10.64 -10.94
C VAL A 386 21.50 9.13 -11.11
N GLY A 387 21.60 8.37 -10.01
CA GLY A 387 21.97 6.96 -10.04
C GLY A 387 21.11 6.14 -11.02
N ASP A 388 21.69 5.11 -11.63
CA ASP A 388 20.98 4.21 -12.56
C ASP A 388 19.83 3.51 -11.83
N PHE A 389 18.62 4.05 -11.99
CA PHE A 389 17.37 3.49 -11.48
C PHE A 389 16.73 2.53 -12.50
N ASP A 390 17.54 1.59 -13.01
CA ASP A 390 17.12 0.63 -14.05
C ASP A 390 15.83 -0.10 -13.63
N GLY A 391 14.78 0.06 -14.45
CA GLY A 391 13.47 -0.58 -14.24
C GLY A 391 12.47 0.18 -13.34
N ALA A 392 12.82 1.36 -12.82
CA ALA A 392 11.85 2.25 -12.15
C ALA A 392 11.04 3.09 -13.16
N TRP A 393 11.63 3.38 -14.31
CA TRP A 393 11.08 4.27 -15.34
C TRP A 393 9.69 3.89 -15.88
N PRO A 394 9.32 2.61 -16.04
CA PRO A 394 7.95 2.25 -16.41
C PRO A 394 6.90 2.72 -15.39
N MET A 395 7.20 2.62 -14.10
CA MET A 395 6.33 3.11 -13.03
C MET A 395 6.29 4.64 -13.01
N VAL A 396 7.45 5.28 -13.19
CA VAL A 396 7.56 6.75 -13.28
C VAL A 396 6.74 7.28 -14.46
N ALA A 397 6.80 6.65 -15.62
CA ALA A 397 6.06 7.09 -16.81
C ALA A 397 4.53 7.03 -16.62
N GLU A 398 4.01 5.96 -16.01
CA GLU A 398 2.58 5.88 -15.67
C GLU A 398 2.15 6.93 -14.66
N LEU A 399 2.97 7.18 -13.64
CA LEU A 399 2.68 8.22 -12.64
C LEU A 399 2.81 9.62 -13.20
N ALA A 400 3.76 9.83 -14.12
CA ALA A 400 3.96 11.11 -14.79
C ALA A 400 2.73 11.49 -15.63
N ASN A 401 2.11 10.54 -16.33
CA ASN A 401 0.84 10.76 -17.02
C ASN A 401 -0.29 11.20 -16.08
N TRP A 402 -0.17 10.90 -14.77
CA TRP A 402 -1.10 11.41 -13.76
C TRP A 402 -0.73 12.77 -13.20
N ILE A 403 0.56 13.02 -12.98
CA ILE A 403 1.08 14.23 -12.37
C ILE A 403 1.08 15.42 -13.36
N ASP A 404 1.36 15.17 -14.64
CA ASP A 404 1.47 16.18 -15.71
C ASP A 404 0.16 16.46 -16.44
N GLN A 405 -0.97 16.02 -15.90
CA GLN A 405 -2.24 16.24 -16.58
C GLN A 405 -2.58 17.73 -16.69
N ASP A 406 -3.05 18.13 -17.87
CA ASP A 406 -3.72 19.41 -18.07
C ASP A 406 -4.95 19.51 -17.15
N ALA A 407 -5.18 20.71 -16.61
CA ALA A 407 -6.30 20.97 -15.71
C ALA A 407 -7.63 20.52 -16.35
N GLY A 408 -8.33 19.58 -15.70
CA GLY A 408 -9.63 19.05 -16.15
C GLY A 408 -9.59 17.69 -16.84
N SER A 409 -8.43 17.03 -16.98
CA SER A 409 -8.37 15.64 -17.44
C SER A 409 -8.79 14.66 -16.32
N PRO A 410 -9.73 13.73 -16.55
CA PRO A 410 -10.27 12.85 -15.51
C PRO A 410 -9.47 11.55 -15.34
N VAL A 411 -8.16 11.58 -15.61
CA VAL A 411 -7.36 10.35 -15.56
C VAL A 411 -7.02 10.08 -14.09
N TRP A 412 -7.54 8.97 -13.58
CA TRP A 412 -7.28 8.52 -12.22
C TRP A 412 -5.79 8.19 -12.04
N MET A 413 -5.28 8.36 -10.83
CA MET A 413 -3.97 7.78 -10.48
C MET A 413 -4.02 6.28 -10.82
N PRO A 414 -3.01 5.74 -11.53
CA PRO A 414 -2.94 4.33 -11.86
C PRO A 414 -3.21 3.47 -10.63
N ASN A 415 -4.02 2.42 -10.80
CA ASN A 415 -4.27 1.51 -9.70
C ASN A 415 -2.96 0.81 -9.31
N PHE A 416 -2.87 0.39 -8.05
CA PHE A 416 -1.62 -0.15 -7.54
C PHE A 416 -1.27 -1.50 -8.18
N GLU A 417 -2.25 -2.25 -8.68
CA GLU A 417 -2.02 -3.48 -9.44
C GLU A 417 -1.27 -3.22 -10.75
N GLN A 418 -1.62 -2.15 -11.47
CA GLN A 418 -0.91 -1.70 -12.66
C GLN A 418 0.53 -1.33 -12.33
N LEU A 419 0.74 -0.53 -11.28
CA LEU A 419 2.09 -0.18 -10.79
C LEU A 419 2.89 -1.42 -10.36
N GLN A 420 2.23 -2.40 -9.74
CA GLN A 420 2.84 -3.67 -9.36
C GLN A 420 3.25 -4.50 -10.58
N SER A 421 2.43 -4.56 -11.63
CA SER A 421 2.77 -5.27 -12.86
C SER A 421 4.02 -4.69 -13.54
N LEU A 422 4.22 -3.37 -13.42
CA LEU A 422 5.37 -2.64 -13.96
C LEU A 422 6.63 -2.80 -13.12
N SER A 423 6.49 -3.17 -11.85
CA SER A 423 7.62 -3.55 -11.00
C SER A 423 8.22 -4.92 -11.37
N GLY A 424 7.75 -5.59 -12.42
CA GLY A 424 8.29 -6.86 -12.90
C GLY A 424 7.97 -8.04 -11.98
N THR A 425 7.81 -9.23 -12.55
CA THR A 425 7.61 -10.46 -11.78
C THR A 425 8.86 -10.86 -11.01
N TRP A 426 8.64 -11.49 -9.87
CA TRP A 426 9.59 -11.89 -8.82
C TRP A 426 10.62 -12.97 -9.21
N ASN A 427 10.97 -13.09 -10.49
CA ASN A 427 11.72 -14.22 -11.03
C ASN A 427 13.04 -13.86 -11.73
N ASP A 428 13.51 -12.61 -11.62
CA ASP A 428 14.87 -12.24 -12.03
C ASP A 428 15.77 -12.01 -10.81
#